data_AF-A0A923UHI2-F1
#
_entry.id   AF-A0A923UHI2-F1
#
_cell.length_a   1.000
_cell.length_b   1.000
_cell.length_c   1.000
_cell.angle_alpha   90.00
_cell.angle_beta   90.00
_cell.angle_gamma   90.00
#
_symmetry.space_group_name_H-M   'P 1'
#
loop_
_entity.id
_entity.type
_entity.pdbx_description
1 polymer ?
#
loop_
_entity_poly.entity_id
_entity_poly.type
_entity_poly.pdbx_seq_one_letter_code
_entity_poly.pdbx_strand_id
1 'polypeptide(L)' 'MEEIFKPRKALAAELGIATRTFERKIKDAQILIPKGLLSPHTQKIIRGFLGFTS' A
#
# COMPACT_ATOMS: atom_id res chain seq x y z
N MET A 1 4.51 18.73 -6.40
CA MET A 1 3.58 17.60 -6.26
C MET A 1 3.45 17.32 -4.77
N GLU A 2 2.26 17.38 -4.19
CA GLU A 2 2.05 17.01 -2.79
C GLU A 2 2.31 15.52 -2.62
N GLU A 3 3.36 15.19 -1.88
CA GLU A 3 3.68 13.83 -1.49
C GLU A 3 2.74 13.41 -0.35
N ILE A 4 1.53 12.96 -0.71
CA ILE A 4 0.51 12.58 0.27
C ILE A 4 0.91 11.24 0.92
N PHE A 5 1.41 11.34 2.15
CA PHE A 5 1.62 10.21 3.04
C PHE A 5 0.27 9.63 3.47
N LYS A 6 0.01 8.37 3.12
CA LYS A 6 -1.28 7.71 3.42
C LYS A 6 -1.10 6.56 4.40
N PRO A 7 -2.04 6.36 5.34
CA PRO A 7 -2.03 5.16 6.16
C PRO A 7 -2.37 3.92 5.32
N ARG A 8 -1.91 2.75 5.76
CA ARG A 8 -2.17 1.46 5.10
C ARG A 8 -3.65 1.21 4.83
N LYS A 9 -4.51 1.60 5.78
CA LYS A 9 -5.97 1.51 5.65
C LYS A 9 -6.51 2.34 4.49
N ALA A 10 -6.00 3.56 4.31
CA ALA A 10 -6.42 4.42 3.20
C ALA A 10 -5.97 3.84 1.87
N LEU A 11 -4.73 3.35 1.77
CA LEU A 11 -4.26 2.70 0.55
C LEU A 11 -5.06 1.42 0.24
N ALA A 12 -5.37 0.59 1.25
CA ALA A 12 -6.20 -0.60 1.07
C ALA A 12 -7.62 -0.24 0.59
N ALA A 13 -8.21 0.83 1.14
CA ALA A 13 -9.52 1.33 0.72
C ALA A 13 -9.50 1.87 -0.72
N GLU A 14 -8.47 2.61 -1.12
CA GLU A 14 -8.28 3.07 -2.52
C GLU A 14 -8.18 1.89 -3.50
N LEU A 15 -7.56 0.80 -3.06
CA LEU A 15 -7.39 -0.41 -3.86
C LEU A 15 -8.62 -1.32 -3.83
N GLY A 16 -9.69 -0.93 -3.12
CA GLY A 16 -10.93 -1.72 -3.01
C GLY A 16 -10.74 -3.06 -2.31
N ILE A 17 -9.68 -3.22 -1.50
CA ILE A 17 -9.41 -4.48 -0.78
C ILE A 17 -9.49 -4.29 0.72
N ALA A 18 -9.93 -5.35 1.41
CA ALA A 18 -9.91 -5.37 2.87
C ALA A 18 -8.47 -5.19 3.39
N THR A 19 -8.31 -4.42 4.46
CA THR A 19 -6.99 -4.16 5.07
C THR A 19 -6.25 -5.46 5.41
N ARG A 20 -6.97 -6.52 5.82
CA ARG A 20 -6.39 -7.83 6.12
C ARG A 20 -5.83 -8.53 4.87
N THR A 21 -6.51 -8.40 3.73
CA THR A 21 -6.02 -8.91 2.43
C THR A 21 -4.82 -8.13 1.95
N PHE A 22 -4.85 -6.81 2.11
CA PHE A 22 -3.70 -5.94 1.87
C PHE A 22 -2.50 -6.39 2.70
N GLU A 23 -2.64 -6.48 4.02
CA GLU A 23 -1.55 -6.90 4.92
C GLU A 23 -1.02 -8.30 4.57
N ARG A 24 -1.89 -9.23 4.21
CA ARG A 24 -1.48 -10.57 3.78
C ARG A 24 -0.63 -10.50 2.51
N LYS A 25 -1.09 -9.79 1.48
CA LYS A 25 -0.37 -9.65 0.20
C LYS A 25 0.95 -8.90 0.37
N ILE A 26 1.00 -7.88 1.21
CA ILE A 26 2.23 -7.17 1.57
C ILE A 26 3.24 -8.10 2.25
N LYS A 27 2.76 -8.90 3.21
CA LYS A 27 3.60 -9.87 3.93
C LYS A 27 4.14 -10.93 2.97
N ASP A 28 3.30 -11.40 2.06
CA ASP A 28 3.65 -12.35 0.99
C ASP A 28 4.72 -11.76 0.05
N ALA A 29 4.58 -10.48 -0.30
CA ALA A 29 5.55 -9.72 -1.09
C ALA A 29 6.86 -9.38 -0.34
N GLN A 30 6.98 -9.76 0.93
CA GLN A 30 8.08 -9.38 1.82
C GLN A 30 8.36 -7.87 1.87
N ILE A 31 7.34 -7.04 1.61
CA ILE A 31 7.47 -5.58 1.66
C ILE A 31 7.46 -5.17 3.13
N LEU A 32 8.61 -4.70 3.62
CA LEU A 32 8.74 -4.10 4.94
C LEU A 32 7.97 -2.77 4.96
N ILE A 33 6.76 -2.78 5.52
CA ILE A 33 6.01 -1.56 5.73
C ILE A 33 6.41 -0.92 7.07
N PRO A 34 6.92 0.33 7.09
CA PRO A 34 7.18 1.05 8.33
C PRO A 34 5.89 1.23 9.15
N LYS A 35 6.02 1.27 10.48
CA LYS A 35 4.88 1.59 11.36
C LYS A 35 4.48 3.05 11.10
N GLY A 36 3.21 3.30 10.79
CA GLY A 36 2.68 4.64 10.52
C GLY A 36 2.26 4.87 9.06
N LEU A 37 2.58 6.05 8.53
CA LEU A 37 2.21 6.46 7.18
C LEU A 37 3.14 5.85 6.12
N LEU A 38 2.56 5.47 4.99
CA LEU A 38 3.28 5.00 3.82
C LEU A 38 3.81 6.20 3.04
N SER A 39 5.11 6.22 2.76
CA SER A 39 5.69 7.18 1.82
C SER A 39 5.14 6.94 0.41
N PRO A 40 5.08 7.96 -0.45
CA PRO A 40 4.62 7.82 -1.83
C PRO A 40 5.41 6.75 -2.61
N HIS A 41 6.71 6.64 -2.35
CA HIS A 41 7.57 5.62 -2.94
C HIS A 41 7.09 4.21 -2.58
N THR A 42 6.82 3.94 -1.30
CA THR A 42 6.28 2.66 -0.85
C THR A 42 4.89 2.40 -1.42
N GLN A 43 4.02 3.43 -1.49
CA GLN A 43 2.70 3.29 -2.10
C GLN A 43 2.80 2.88 -3.57
N LYS A 44 3.77 3.41 -4.33
CA LYS A 44 4.01 3.07 -5.74
C LYS A 44 4.46 1.63 -5.91
N ILE A 45 5.40 1.15 -5.08
CA ILE A 45 5.85 -0.25 -5.08
C ILE A 45 4.66 -1.18 -4.82
N ILE A 46 3.85 -0.85 -3.81
CA ILE A 46 2.69 -1.64 -3.43
C ILE A 46 1.64 -1.67 -4.54
N ARG A 47 1.35 -0.53 -5.18
CA ARG A 47 0.42 -0.44 -6.33
C ARG A 47 0.91 -1.29 -7.50
N GLY A 48 2.20 -1.23 -7.81
CA GLY A 48 2.81 -2.06 -8.86
C GLY A 48 2.74 -3.55 -8.55
N PHE A 49 3.07 -3.96 -7.32
CA PHE A 49 3.02 -5.37 -6.91
C PHE A 49 1.59 -5.92 -6.89
N LEU A 50 0.62 -5.12 -6.44
CA LEU A 50 -0.78 -5.53 -6.39
C LEU A 50 -1.45 -5.53 -7.77
N GLY A 51 -0.74 -5.15 -8.83
CA GLY A 51 -1.24 -5.23 -10.21
C GLY A 51 -2.30 -4.18 -10.55
N PHE A 52 -2.39 -3.08 -9.78
CA PHE A 52 -3.30 -1.98 -10.10
C PHE A 52 -2.62 -1.03 -11.07
N THR A 53 -2.56 -1.43 -12.32
CA THR A 53 -2.34 -0.54 -13.47
C THR A 53 -3.67 0.14 -13.78
N SER A 54 -3.81 1.40 -13.36
CA SER A 54 -4.71 2.32 -14.07
C SER A 54 -3.93 2.98 -15.20
#